data_AF-A0AAV1HBB3-F1
#
_entry.id   AF-A0AAV1HBB3-F1
#
_cell.length_a   1.000
_cell.length_b   1.000
_cell.length_c   1.000
_cell.angle_alpha   90.00
_cell.angle_beta   90.00
_cell.angle_gamma   90.00
#
_symmetry.space_group_name_H-M   'P 1'
#
loop_
_entity.id
_entity.type
_entity.pdbx_description
1 polymer ?
#
loop_
_entity_poly.entity_id
_entity_poly.type
_entity_poly.pdbx_seq_one_letter_code
_entity_poly.pdbx_strand_id
1 'polypeptide(L)'
;MITTSVKTNEILHVGDDLVSKNGLWKATLKSDGNFVISGWKETWEAKTCGSDGYRLAVQTDGNVVLYDKCNTPKWSTNTYVNGANYKCRFELTDEGNLVLFKDDVLSWSSADS
;
A
#
# COMPACT_ATOMS: atom_id res chain seq x y z
N MET A 1 10.25 7.95 14.52
CA MET A 1 9.30 6.81 14.65
C MET A 1 9.33 6.05 13.34
N ILE A 2 9.20 4.73 13.38
CA ILE A 2 9.11 3.90 12.18
C ILE A 2 7.64 3.91 11.71
N THR A 3 7.39 4.19 10.43
CA THR A 3 6.05 4.09 9.84
C THR A 3 5.81 2.66 9.40
N THR A 4 4.87 1.97 10.05
CA THR A 4 4.53 0.57 9.72
C THR A 4 3.24 0.46 8.89
N SER A 5 2.47 1.56 8.81
CA SER A 5 1.19 1.60 8.12
C SER A 5 0.85 2.99 7.58
N VAL A 6 -0.05 3.02 6.60
CA VAL A 6 -0.75 4.21 6.10
C VAL A 6 -2.23 4.08 6.47
N LYS A 7 -2.83 5.13 7.00
CA LYS A 7 -4.25 5.15 7.41
C LYS A 7 -5.11 5.92 6.42
N THR A 8 -6.44 5.83 6.56
CA THR A 8 -7.38 6.62 5.76
C THR A 8 -6.96 8.09 5.67
N ASN A 9 -7.02 8.66 4.46
CA ASN A 9 -6.61 10.03 4.12
C ASN A 9 -5.11 10.32 4.21
N GLU A 10 -4.28 9.33 4.58
CA GLU A 10 -2.84 9.42 4.46
C GLU A 10 -2.39 8.88 3.10
N ILE A 11 -1.19 9.31 2.69
CA ILE A 11 -0.56 8.92 1.43
C ILE A 11 0.88 8.53 1.68
N LEU A 12 1.36 7.58 0.88
CA LEU A 12 2.77 7.22 0.74
C LEU A 12 3.27 7.79 -0.58
N HIS A 13 4.33 8.59 -0.57
CA HIS A 13 4.93 9.13 -1.78
C HIS A 13 6.05 8.23 -2.31
N VAL A 14 6.44 8.48 -3.55
CA VAL A 14 7.68 7.92 -4.10
C VAL A 14 8.86 8.21 -3.17
N GLY A 15 9.60 7.17 -2.84
CA GLY A 15 10.76 7.20 -1.94
C GLY A 15 10.42 6.93 -0.48
N ASP A 16 9.15 6.95 -0.09
CA ASP A 16 8.74 6.60 1.26
C ASP A 16 8.72 5.07 1.46
N ASP A 17 9.06 4.68 2.67
CA ASP A 17 9.06 3.28 3.13
C ASP A 17 7.99 3.09 4.21
N LEU A 18 7.28 1.97 4.14
CA LEU A 18 6.80 1.28 5.33
C LEU A 18 7.86 0.29 5.77
N VAL A 19 8.06 0.15 7.09
CA VAL A 19 8.98 -0.84 7.65
C VAL A 19 8.22 -1.67 8.68
N SER A 20 8.40 -2.99 8.66
CA SER A 20 7.81 -3.89 9.64
C SER A 20 8.35 -3.62 11.05
N LYS A 21 7.65 -4.05 12.09
CA LYS A 21 8.02 -3.80 13.49
C LYS A 21 9.33 -4.51 13.86
N ASN A 22 9.57 -5.69 13.29
CA ASN A 22 10.82 -6.42 13.44
C ASN A 22 11.97 -5.84 12.59
N GLY A 23 11.71 -4.85 11.74
CA GLY A 23 12.71 -4.20 10.89
C GLY A 23 13.24 -5.03 9.72
N LEU A 24 12.68 -6.23 9.48
CA LEU A 24 13.15 -7.16 8.46
C LEU A 24 12.53 -6.94 7.08
N TRP A 25 11.41 -6.23 7.03
CA TRP A 25 10.66 -6.00 5.79
C TRP A 25 10.46 -4.53 5.54
N LYS A 26 10.47 -4.17 4.26
CA LYS A 26 10.10 -2.86 3.76
C LYS A 26 9.09 -2.96 2.64
N ALA A 27 8.17 -2.00 2.60
CA ALA A 27 7.34 -1.75 1.43
C ALA A 27 7.64 -0.34 0.92
N THR A 28 8.06 -0.22 -0.34
CA THR A 28 8.59 1.03 -0.90
C THR A 28 7.87 1.35 -2.20
N LEU A 29 7.42 2.60 -2.35
CA LEU A 29 7.04 3.13 -3.65
C LEU A 29 8.30 3.69 -4.32
N LYS A 30 8.83 2.95 -5.29
CA LYS A 30 10.09 3.27 -5.95
C LYS A 30 9.93 4.40 -6.96
N SER A 31 11.07 4.99 -7.35
CA SER A 31 11.13 6.08 -8.35
C SER A 31 10.73 5.67 -9.77
N ASP A 32 10.75 4.38 -10.07
CA ASP A 32 10.24 3.80 -11.31
C ASP A 32 8.71 3.62 -11.31
N GLY A 33 8.03 4.01 -10.22
CA GLY A 33 6.59 3.89 -10.05
C GLY A 33 6.11 2.51 -9.61
N ASN A 34 7.02 1.58 -9.31
CA ASN A 34 6.65 0.27 -8.77
C ASN A 34 6.51 0.30 -7.25
N PHE A 35 5.47 -0.34 -6.73
CA PHE A 35 5.32 -0.53 -5.28
C PHE A 35 5.66 -1.97 -4.93
N VAL A 36 6.67 -2.16 -4.07
CA VAL A 36 7.25 -3.48 -3.81
C VAL A 36 7.36 -3.78 -2.32
N ILE A 37 7.29 -5.06 -1.97
CA ILE A 37 7.72 -5.57 -0.66
C ILE A 37 9.08 -6.24 -0.82
N SER A 38 10.00 -5.95 0.09
CA SER A 38 11.33 -6.51 0.11
C SER A 38 11.81 -6.85 1.53
N GLY A 39 12.53 -7.95 1.64
CA GLY A 39 13.40 -8.27 2.78
C GLY A 39 14.84 -8.32 2.29
N TRP A 40 15.46 -9.50 2.33
CA TRP A 40 16.75 -9.74 1.67
C TRP A 40 16.67 -9.73 0.13
N LYS A 41 15.47 -9.96 -0.41
CA LYS A 41 15.10 -9.78 -1.81
C LYS A 41 13.67 -9.26 -1.91
N GLU A 42 13.28 -8.82 -3.10
CA GLU A 42 11.89 -8.52 -3.41
C GLU A 42 11.03 -9.80 -3.42
N THR A 43 9.88 -9.74 -2.78
CA THR A 43 8.97 -10.89 -2.60
C THR A 43 7.60 -10.65 -3.22
N TRP A 44 7.19 -9.40 -3.38
CA TRP A 44 5.94 -9.02 -4.01
C TRP A 44 6.07 -7.66 -4.68
N GLU A 45 5.31 -7.43 -5.75
CA GLU A 45 5.21 -6.14 -6.43
C GLU A 45 3.80 -5.88 -6.98
N ALA A 46 3.43 -4.61 -7.06
CA ALA A 46 2.19 -4.14 -7.70
C ALA A 46 2.23 -4.24 -9.24
N LYS A 47 3.41 -4.53 -9.81
CA LYS A 47 3.67 -4.62 -11.27
C LYS A 47 3.39 -3.31 -12.01
N THR A 48 3.81 -2.20 -11.42
CA THR A 48 3.59 -0.84 -11.95
C THR A 48 4.88 -0.12 -12.34
N CYS A 49 5.97 -0.85 -12.58
CA CYS A 49 7.21 -0.28 -13.10
C CYS A 49 6.96 0.43 -14.45
N GLY A 50 7.46 1.66 -14.59
CA GLY A 50 7.26 2.50 -15.78
C GLY A 50 5.86 3.11 -15.90
N SER A 51 5.01 3.00 -14.88
CA SER A 51 3.64 3.51 -14.91
C SER A 51 3.50 5.00 -14.53
N ASP A 52 4.59 5.64 -14.09
CA ASP A 52 4.62 6.95 -13.44
C ASP A 52 3.84 7.03 -12.12
N GLY A 53 3.66 5.88 -11.44
CA GLY A 53 3.11 5.84 -10.08
C GLY A 53 3.84 6.79 -9.14
N TYR A 54 3.08 7.65 -8.45
CA TYR A 54 3.62 8.79 -7.69
C TYR A 54 3.17 8.83 -6.22
N ARG A 55 1.94 8.37 -5.93
CA ARG A 55 1.42 8.31 -4.57
C ARG A 55 0.49 7.13 -4.39
N LEU A 56 0.60 6.43 -3.27
CA LEU A 56 -0.34 5.41 -2.83
C LEU A 56 -1.25 6.02 -1.75
N ALA A 57 -2.56 5.92 -1.92
CA ALA A 57 -3.54 6.54 -1.04
C ALA A 57 -4.48 5.50 -0.44
N VAL A 58 -4.74 5.61 0.87
CA VAL A 58 -5.74 4.81 1.57
C VAL A 58 -7.02 5.64 1.69
N GLN A 59 -8.09 5.18 1.05
CA GLN A 59 -9.31 5.94 0.82
C GLN A 59 -10.43 5.53 1.80
N THR A 60 -11.36 6.46 2.07
CA THR A 60 -12.52 6.23 2.95
C THR A 60 -13.50 5.19 2.39
N ASP A 61 -13.49 4.97 1.08
CA ASP A 61 -14.31 3.95 0.42
C ASP A 61 -13.78 2.51 0.61
N GLY A 62 -12.66 2.35 1.33
CA GLY A 62 -12.04 1.06 1.60
C GLY A 62 -11.10 0.59 0.50
N ASN A 63 -10.72 1.45 -0.45
CA ASN A 63 -9.72 1.11 -1.45
C ASN A 63 -8.33 1.64 -1.08
N VAL A 64 -7.30 0.93 -1.55
CA VAL A 64 -5.92 1.45 -1.59
C VAL A 64 -5.54 1.57 -3.05
N VAL A 65 -5.12 2.77 -3.47
CA VAL A 65 -4.91 3.08 -4.88
C VAL A 65 -3.58 3.78 -5.08
N LEU A 66 -2.78 3.27 -6.02
CA LEU A 66 -1.62 3.95 -6.55
C LEU A 66 -2.05 4.85 -7.70
N TYR A 67 -1.71 6.14 -7.61
CA TYR A 67 -1.99 7.15 -8.62
C TYR A 67 -0.71 7.73 -9.21
N ASP A 68 -0.77 8.11 -10.49
CA ASP A 68 0.22 9.03 -11.06
C ASP A 68 -0.05 10.49 -10.66
N LYS A 69 0.81 11.39 -11.15
CA LYS A 69 0.71 12.85 -10.91
C LYS A 69 -0.54 13.49 -11.53
N CYS A 70 -1.17 12.84 -12.52
CA CYS A 70 -2.39 13.29 -13.17
C CYS A 70 -3.66 12.75 -12.48
N ASN A 71 -3.52 12.06 -11.33
CA ASN A 71 -4.58 11.36 -10.62
C ASN A 71 -5.21 10.18 -11.41
N THR A 72 -4.45 9.59 -12.34
CA THR A 72 -4.86 8.35 -13.01
C THR A 72 -4.47 7.15 -12.13
N PRO A 73 -5.41 6.25 -11.79
CA PRO A 73 -5.08 5.05 -11.03
C PRO A 73 -4.21 4.12 -11.88
N LYS A 74 -3.13 3.60 -11.29
CA LYS A 74 -2.20 2.63 -11.91
C LYS A 74 -2.34 1.23 -11.32
N TRP A 75 -2.75 1.15 -10.06
CA TRP A 75 -3.03 -0.10 -9.36
C TRP A 75 -4.02 0.16 -8.22
N SER A 76 -4.80 -0.84 -7.85
CA SER A 76 -5.57 -0.80 -6.62
C SER A 76 -5.78 -2.18 -6.01
N THR A 77 -6.13 -2.22 -4.72
CA THR A 77 -6.58 -3.45 -4.03
C THR A 77 -7.94 -3.94 -4.52
N ASN A 78 -8.66 -3.16 -5.34
CA ASN A 78 -10.01 -3.44 -5.84
C ASN A 78 -11.01 -3.73 -4.72
N THR A 79 -10.88 -3.03 -3.60
CA THR A 79 -11.67 -3.26 -2.38
C THR A 79 -12.67 -2.14 -2.10
N TYR A 80 -12.93 -1.27 -3.08
CA TYR A 80 -13.84 -0.14 -2.94
C TYR A 80 -15.28 -0.60 -2.63
N VAL A 81 -15.98 0.19 -1.82
CA VAL A 81 -17.42 0.03 -1.55
C VAL A 81 -18.11 1.38 -1.70
N ASN A 82 -19.10 1.45 -2.57
CA ASN A 82 -19.82 2.69 -2.83
C ASN A 82 -20.56 3.18 -1.57
N GLY A 83 -20.38 4.46 -1.23
CA GLY A 83 -21.00 5.10 -0.06
C GLY A 83 -20.38 4.71 1.29
N ALA A 84 -19.29 3.93 1.30
CA ALA A 84 -18.60 3.59 2.53
C ALA A 84 -17.76 4.75 3.07
N ASN A 85 -17.53 4.71 4.38
CA ASN A 85 -16.68 5.64 5.10
C ASN A 85 -15.89 4.89 6.19
N TYR A 86 -15.01 4.00 5.75
CA TYR A 86 -14.21 3.14 6.59
C TYR A 86 -13.03 3.88 7.23
N LYS A 87 -12.68 3.47 8.46
CA LYS A 87 -11.34 3.66 8.99
C LYS A 87 -10.47 2.51 8.52
N CYS A 88 -9.53 2.83 7.66
CA CYS A 88 -8.64 1.89 7.02
C CYS A 88 -7.23 2.00 7.58
N ARG A 89 -6.55 0.86 7.61
CA ARG A 89 -5.13 0.74 7.93
C ARG A 89 -4.51 -0.22 6.94
N PHE A 90 -3.58 0.27 6.14
CA PHE A 90 -2.76 -0.52 5.24
C PHE A 90 -1.39 -0.73 5.88
N GLU A 91 -1.13 -1.93 6.37
CA GLU A 91 -0.02 -2.25 7.28
C GLU A 91 0.93 -3.27 6.66
N LEU A 92 2.24 -3.05 6.80
CA LEU A 92 3.26 -4.05 6.52
C LEU A 92 3.49 -4.90 7.77
N THR A 93 3.23 -6.20 7.67
CA THR A 93 3.37 -7.14 8.78
C THR A 93 4.79 -7.65 8.95
N ASP A 94 5.07 -8.30 10.09
CA ASP A 94 6.39 -8.89 10.39
C ASP A 94 6.69 -10.15 9.56
N GLU A 95 5.68 -10.68 8.88
CA GLU A 95 5.75 -11.80 7.93
C GLU A 95 6.04 -11.34 6.50
N GLY A 96 6.15 -10.03 6.25
CA GLY A 96 6.44 -9.50 4.91
C GLY A 96 5.22 -9.45 3.99
N ASN A 97 4.04 -9.23 4.55
CA ASN A 97 2.80 -9.03 3.78
C ASN A 97 2.25 -7.64 4.00
N LEU A 98 1.64 -7.07 2.97
CA LEU A 98 0.79 -5.90 3.11
C LEU A 98 -0.65 -6.34 3.32
N VAL A 99 -1.29 -5.81 4.36
CA VAL A 99 -2.66 -6.13 4.72
C VAL A 99 -3.49 -4.85 4.83
N LEU A 100 -4.72 -4.90 4.32
CA LEU A 100 -5.70 -3.84 4.47
C LEU A 100 -6.75 -4.26 5.49
N PHE A 101 -6.84 -3.50 6.58
CA PHE A 101 -7.97 -3.55 7.50
C PHE A 101 -8.98 -2.44 7.18
N LYS A 102 -10.27 -2.76 7.18
CA LYS A 102 -11.40 -1.81 7.16
C LYS A 102 -12.17 -1.98 8.46
N ASP A 103 -12.21 -0.94 9.30
CA ASP A 103 -12.78 -1.01 10.65
C ASP A 103 -12.32 -2.27 11.42
N ASP A 104 -11.00 -2.49 11.38
CA ASP A 104 -10.29 -3.65 11.97
C ASP A 104 -10.66 -5.04 11.40
N VAL A 105 -11.43 -5.10 10.32
CA VAL A 105 -11.67 -6.35 9.56
C VAL A 105 -10.68 -6.47 8.40
N LEU A 106 -9.90 -7.56 8.40
CA LEU A 106 -8.99 -7.89 7.29
C LEU A 106 -9.81 -8.04 6.00
N SER A 107 -9.48 -7.24 4.99
CA SER A 107 -10.23 -7.15 3.74
C SER A 107 -9.40 -7.44 2.50
N TRP A 108 -8.08 -7.36 2.59
CA TRP A 108 -7.15 -7.70 1.50
C TRP A 108 -5.76 -8.03 2.06
N SER A 109 -5.04 -8.91 1.37
CA SER A 109 -3.67 -9.29 1.67
C SER A 109 -2.87 -9.47 0.37
N SER A 110 -1.62 -9.00 0.36
CA SER A 110 -0.70 -9.24 -0.76
C SER A 110 -0.36 -10.71 -0.95
N ALA A 111 -0.52 -11.53 0.10
CA ALA A 111 -0.29 -12.98 0.03
C ALA A 111 -1.31 -13.70 -0.87
N ASP A 112 -2.47 -13.09 -1.11
CA ASP A 112 -3.58 -13.65 -1.88
C ASP A 112 -3.73 -12.99 -3.28
N SER A 113 -2.78 -12.14 -3.67
CA SER A 113 -2.85 -11.26 -4.84
C SER A 113 -2.06 -11.74 -6.06
#